data_AF-A0A1B7NA34-F1
#
_entry.id   AF-A0A1B7NA34-F1
#
_cell.length_a   1.000
_cell.length_b   1.000
_cell.length_c   1.000
_cell.angle_alpha   90.00
_cell.angle_beta   90.00
_cell.angle_gamma   90.00
#
_symmetry.space_group_name_H-M   'P 1'
#
loop_
_entity.id
_entity.type
_entity.pdbx_description
1 polymer ?
#
loop_
_entity_poly.entity_id
_entity_poly.type
_entity_poly.pdbx_seq_one_letter_code
_entity_poly.pdbx_strand_id
1 'polypeptide(L)'
;MPSRMISLPSFLARELQDICQRVSIPETEESSDRIEQGIVQLTECCNIGGCNFPEEMVAGIRSMSRPLKLAMLSERSRLSGSAIECVTAQSVCLGPLFEPLIPLFMPTLLGICARSNKVFTRR
;
A
#
# COMPACT_ATOMS: atom_id res chain seq x y z
N MET A 1 -20.27 -8.54 11.18
CA MET A 1 -19.78 -7.15 11.26
C MET A 1 -20.31 -6.44 10.02
N PRO A 2 -21.03 -5.32 10.11
CA PRO A 2 -21.41 -4.59 8.90
C PRO A 2 -20.11 -4.17 8.20
N SER A 3 -19.94 -4.62 6.95
CA SER A 3 -18.77 -4.29 6.14
C SER A 3 -18.70 -2.77 6.03
N ARG A 4 -17.67 -2.16 6.62
CA ARG A 4 -17.48 -0.70 6.56
C ARG A 4 -17.23 -0.33 5.10
N MET A 5 -18.27 0.09 4.38
CA MET A 5 -18.15 0.50 2.97
C MET A 5 -17.82 1.98 2.85
N ILE A 6 -16.96 2.31 1.89
CA ILE A 6 -16.70 3.68 1.46
C ILE A 6 -17.83 4.09 0.52
N SER A 7 -18.71 4.96 1.02
CA SER A 7 -19.89 5.44 0.29
C SER A 7 -19.74 6.85 -0.30
N LEU A 8 -18.73 7.60 0.15
CA LEU A 8 -18.52 9.00 -0.22
C LEU A 8 -17.02 9.29 -0.44
N PRO A 9 -16.67 10.19 -1.37
CA PRO A 9 -15.27 10.56 -1.61
C PRO A 9 -14.60 11.19 -0.38
N SER A 10 -15.33 11.98 0.41
CA SER A 10 -14.82 12.61 1.64
C SER A 10 -14.46 11.59 2.72
N PHE A 11 -15.16 10.45 2.78
CA PHE A 11 -14.83 9.37 3.70
C PHE A 11 -13.53 8.69 3.28
N LEU A 12 -13.37 8.42 1.98
CA LEU A 12 -12.12 7.90 1.44
C LEU A 12 -10.95 8.86 1.70
N ALA A 13 -11.13 10.16 1.42
CA ALA A 13 -10.09 11.16 1.63
C ALA A 13 -9.60 11.19 3.09
N ARG A 14 -10.52 11.12 4.05
CA ARG A 14 -10.19 11.04 5.48
C ARG A 14 -9.46 9.75 5.84
N GLU A 15 -9.92 8.61 5.34
CA GLU A 15 -9.25 7.33 5.55
C GLU A 15 -7.82 7.33 4.99
N LEU A 16 -7.64 7.82 3.76
CA LEU A 16 -6.34 7.95 3.12
C LEU A 16 -5.41 8.90 3.89
N GLN A 17 -5.95 9.98 4.46
CA GLN A 17 -5.17 10.89 5.30
C GLN A 17 -4.67 10.20 6.58
N ASP A 18 -5.55 9.47 7.28
CA ASP A 18 -5.18 8.72 8.49
C ASP A 18 -4.18 7.58 8.21
N ILE A 19 -4.32 6.93 7.06
CA ILE A 19 -3.34 5.94 6.58
C ILE A 19 -2.01 6.62 6.30
N CYS A 20 -2.02 7.73 5.56
CA CYS A 20 -0.81 8.47 5.18
C CYS A 20 0.03 8.86 6.41
N GLN A 21 -0.62 9.30 7.49
CA GLN A 21 0.06 9.61 8.75
C GLN A 21 0.70 8.39 9.40
N ARG A 22 0.07 7.21 9.32
CA ARG A 22 0.62 5.97 9.91
C ARG A 22 1.76 5.39 9.10
N VAL A 23 1.68 5.40 7.78
CA VAL A 23 2.74 4.81 6.93
C VAL A 23 3.96 5.71 6.79
N SER A 24 3.84 7.00 7.11
CA SER A 24 4.93 7.99 6.96
C SER A 24 5.86 8.07 8.18
N ILE A 25 5.61 7.32 9.25
CA ILE A 25 6.50 7.29 10.42
C ILE A 25 7.81 6.54 10.09
N PRO A 26 8.93 6.85 10.77
CA PRO A 26 10.15 6.06 10.62
C PRO A 26 9.94 4.60 11.04
N GLU A 27 10.45 3.67 10.25
CA GLU A 27 10.44 2.25 10.59
C GLU A 27 11.43 1.97 11.73
N THR A 28 10.91 1.39 12.81
CA THR A 28 11.63 0.90 13.98
C THR A 28 11.04 -0.46 14.38
N GLU A 29 11.62 -1.12 15.37
CA GLU A 29 11.04 -2.36 15.92
C GLU A 29 9.61 -2.19 16.41
N GLU A 30 9.31 -1.04 17.02
CA GLU A 30 8.00 -0.74 17.63
C GLU A 30 7.00 -0.21 16.59
N SER A 31 7.47 0.47 15.54
CA SER A 31 6.60 1.12 14.56
C SER A 31 6.28 0.25 13.35
N SER A 32 7.04 -0.82 13.08
CA SER A 32 6.85 -1.67 11.89
C SER A 32 5.44 -2.22 11.78
N ASP A 33 4.87 -2.65 12.91
CA ASP A 33 3.52 -3.21 12.98
C ASP A 33 2.45 -2.15 12.69
N ARG A 34 2.69 -0.90 13.10
CA ARG A 34 1.78 0.23 12.85
C ARG A 34 1.81 0.65 11.38
N ILE A 35 2.99 0.63 10.75
CA ILE A 35 3.14 0.88 9.31
C ILE A 35 2.41 -0.22 8.54
N GLU A 36 2.65 -1.50 8.88
CA GLU A 36 2.00 -2.65 8.27
C GLU A 36 0.47 -2.54 8.35
N GLN A 37 -0.08 -2.24 9.53
CA GLN A 37 -1.53 -2.05 9.69
C GLN A 37 -2.08 -0.92 8.81
N GLY A 38 -1.33 0.18 8.65
CA GLY A 38 -1.68 1.25 7.71
C GLY A 38 -1.74 0.76 6.27
N ILE A 39 -0.75 -0.04 5.85
CA ILE A 39 -0.68 -0.63 4.51
C ILE A 39 -1.82 -1.63 4.28
N VAL A 40 -2.10 -2.51 5.25
CA VAL A 40 -3.22 -3.45 5.18
C VAL A 40 -4.56 -2.72 5.06
N GLN A 41 -4.73 -1.62 5.81
CA GLN A 41 -5.94 -0.80 5.68
C GLN A 41 -6.03 -0.11 4.31
N LEU A 42 -4.91 0.30 3.72
CA LEU A 42 -4.88 0.82 2.35
C LEU A 42 -5.30 -0.23 1.32
N THR A 43 -4.83 -1.47 1.48
CA THR A 43 -5.30 -2.61 0.68
C THR A 43 -6.80 -2.80 0.84
N GLU A 44 -7.30 -2.75 2.08
CA GLU A 44 -8.72 -2.92 2.36
C GLU A 44 -9.59 -1.83 1.72
N CYS A 45 -9.10 -0.58 1.60
CA CYS A 45 -9.79 0.47 0.84
C CYS A 45 -10.12 0.04 -0.60
N CYS A 46 -9.30 -0.81 -1.22
CA CYS A 46 -9.59 -1.37 -2.55
C CYS A 46 -10.81 -2.32 -2.52
N ASN A 47 -10.99 -3.06 -1.42
CA ASN A 47 -12.05 -4.07 -1.27
C ASN A 47 -13.39 -3.48 -0.83
N ILE A 48 -13.38 -2.36 -0.10
CA ILE A 48 -14.59 -1.78 0.52
C ILE A 48 -15.19 -0.61 -0.27
N GLY A 49 -14.88 -0.51 -1.57
CA GLY A 49 -15.48 0.46 -2.48
C GLY A 49 -14.66 1.74 -2.72
N GLY A 50 -13.40 1.80 -2.28
CA GLY A 50 -12.53 2.94 -2.55
C GLY A 50 -12.28 3.16 -4.04
N CYS A 51 -12.22 2.09 -4.85
CA CYS A 51 -12.02 2.20 -6.29
C CYS A 51 -13.24 2.76 -7.06
N ASN A 52 -14.38 2.96 -6.41
CA ASN A 52 -15.48 3.76 -6.95
C ASN A 52 -15.14 5.26 -7.03
N PHE A 53 -14.05 5.68 -6.37
CA PHE A 53 -13.52 7.04 -6.29
C PHE A 53 -12.06 7.05 -6.78
N PRO A 54 -11.85 6.81 -8.09
CA PRO A 54 -10.51 6.55 -8.63
C PRO A 54 -9.58 7.77 -8.52
N GLU A 55 -10.11 9.00 -8.61
CA GLU A 55 -9.30 10.22 -8.50
C GLU A 55 -8.68 10.34 -7.10
N GLU A 56 -9.49 10.14 -6.06
CA GLU A 56 -9.07 10.14 -4.67
C GLU A 56 -8.10 8.99 -4.36
N MET A 57 -8.39 7.78 -4.86
CA MET A 57 -7.49 6.63 -4.71
C MET A 57 -6.12 6.91 -5.35
N VAL A 58 -6.09 7.37 -6.59
CA VAL A 58 -4.84 7.65 -7.31
C VAL A 58 -4.06 8.77 -6.62
N ALA A 59 -4.74 9.85 -6.19
CA ALA A 59 -4.10 10.93 -5.45
C ALA A 59 -3.53 10.45 -4.10
N GLY A 60 -4.29 9.65 -3.36
CA GLY A 60 -3.88 9.03 -2.10
C GLY A 60 -2.64 8.16 -2.27
N ILE A 61 -2.68 7.18 -3.18
CA ILE A 61 -1.56 6.29 -3.47
C ILE A 61 -0.32 7.09 -3.88
N ARG A 62 -0.48 8.10 -4.75
CA ARG A 62 0.63 8.97 -5.18
C ARG A 62 1.28 9.67 -3.98
N SER A 63 0.49 10.22 -3.06
CA SER A 63 1.01 10.89 -1.87
C SER A 63 1.77 9.94 -0.92
N MET A 64 1.40 8.66 -0.89
CA MET A 64 2.04 7.61 -0.09
C MET A 64 3.12 6.82 -0.84
N SER A 65 3.46 7.19 -2.08
CA SER A 65 4.40 6.43 -2.92
C SER A 65 5.79 6.25 -2.28
N ARG A 66 6.29 7.26 -1.57
CA ARG A 66 7.57 7.16 -0.85
C ARG A 66 7.54 6.18 0.32
N PRO A 67 6.64 6.32 1.32
CA PRO A 67 6.59 5.36 2.43
C PRO A 67 6.27 3.93 1.98
N LEU A 68 5.41 3.75 0.98
CA LEU A 68 5.13 2.41 0.42
C LEU A 68 6.39 1.78 -0.19
N LYS A 69 7.20 2.54 -0.95
CA LYS A 69 8.48 2.04 -1.47
C LYS A 69 9.46 1.65 -0.36
N LEU A 70 9.52 2.42 0.71
CA LEU A 70 10.39 2.10 1.85
C LEU A 70 9.93 0.80 2.53
N ALA A 71 8.63 0.64 2.74
CA ALA A 71 8.07 -0.59 3.31
C ALA A 71 8.35 -1.82 2.41
N MET A 72 8.24 -1.69 1.09
CA MET A 72 8.60 -2.77 0.15
C MET A 72 10.08 -3.19 0.24
N LEU A 73 10.95 -2.26 0.62
CA LEU A 73 12.38 -2.51 0.80
C LEU A 73 12.76 -2.96 2.22
N SER A 74 11.79 -3.04 3.14
CA SER A 74 12.03 -3.49 4.51
C SER A 74 12.59 -4.92 4.55
N GLU A 75 13.56 -5.15 5.42
CA GLU A 75 14.10 -6.48 5.73
C GLU A 75 13.11 -7.32 6.57
N ARG A 76 12.02 -6.71 7.08
CA ARG A 76 10.94 -7.42 7.78
C ARG A 76 9.98 -8.01 6.75
N SER A 77 10.06 -9.33 6.53
CA SER A 77 9.30 -10.03 5.48
C SER A 77 7.79 -9.78 5.50
N ARG A 78 7.20 -9.59 6.70
CA ARG A 78 5.76 -9.32 6.84
C ARG A 78 5.41 -7.94 6.28
N LEU A 79 6.17 -6.91 6.66
CA LEU A 79 5.96 -5.54 6.20
C LEU A 79 6.20 -5.40 4.70
N SER A 80 7.32 -5.94 4.19
CA SER A 80 7.62 -5.88 2.75
C SER A 80 6.62 -6.69 1.92
N GLY A 81 6.20 -7.86 2.41
CA GLY A 81 5.13 -8.65 1.82
C GLY A 81 3.82 -7.87 1.69
N SER A 82 3.33 -7.30 2.80
CA SER A 82 2.09 -6.50 2.79
C SER A 82 2.17 -5.29 1.87
N ALA A 83 3.34 -4.64 1.76
CA ALA A 83 3.52 -3.49 0.87
C ALA A 83 3.43 -3.90 -0.62
N ILE A 84 4.04 -5.03 -1.00
CA ILE A 84 3.96 -5.58 -2.36
C ILE A 84 2.53 -6.02 -2.68
N GLU A 85 1.85 -6.70 -1.75
CA GLU A 85 0.45 -7.09 -1.88
C GLU A 85 -0.45 -5.86 -2.06
N CYS A 86 -0.20 -4.79 -1.32
CA CYS A 86 -0.94 -3.54 -1.43
C CYS A 86 -0.85 -2.93 -2.84
N VAL A 87 0.37 -2.80 -3.39
CA VAL A 87 0.56 -2.28 -4.77
C VAL A 87 -0.09 -3.20 -5.80
N THR A 88 -0.05 -4.52 -5.57
CA THR A 88 -0.71 -5.51 -6.43
C THR A 88 -2.23 -5.32 -6.42
N ALA A 89 -2.83 -5.23 -5.23
CA ALA A 89 -4.26 -5.00 -5.06
C ALA A 89 -4.72 -3.68 -5.70
N GLN A 90 -3.95 -2.61 -5.54
CA GLN A 90 -4.21 -1.32 -6.19
C GLN A 90 -4.19 -1.42 -7.71
N SER A 91 -3.22 -2.15 -8.27
CA SER A 91 -3.12 -2.35 -9.73
C SER A 91 -4.31 -3.13 -10.29
N VAL A 92 -4.77 -4.16 -9.57
CA VAL A 92 -5.94 -4.95 -9.96
C VAL A 92 -7.22 -4.11 -9.84
N CYS A 93 -7.35 -3.35 -8.75
CA CYS A 93 -8.56 -2.60 -8.45
C CYS A 93 -8.76 -1.37 -9.36
N LEU A 94 -7.67 -0.66 -9.70
CA LEU A 94 -7.72 0.51 -10.57
C LEU A 94 -7.60 0.16 -12.06
N GLY A 95 -7.08 -1.02 -12.39
CA GLY A 95 -6.87 -1.45 -13.77
C GLY A 95 -6.06 -0.41 -14.57
N PRO A 96 -6.54 0.04 -15.74
CA PRO A 96 -5.85 1.06 -16.54
C PRO A 96 -5.59 2.39 -15.80
N LEU A 97 -6.43 2.75 -14.82
CA LEU A 97 -6.26 3.99 -14.04
C LEU A 97 -5.02 3.94 -13.13
N PHE A 98 -4.40 2.77 -12.96
CA PHE A 98 -3.12 2.63 -12.27
C PHE A 98 -1.92 3.10 -13.10
N GLU A 99 -2.05 3.28 -14.41
CA GLU A 99 -0.95 3.66 -15.32
C GLU A 99 -0.11 4.86 -14.83
N PRO A 100 -0.70 5.96 -14.31
CA PRO A 100 0.07 7.10 -13.81
C PRO A 100 0.92 6.81 -12.56
N LEU A 101 0.71 5.66 -11.91
CA LEU A 101 1.42 5.24 -10.70
C LEU A 101 2.56 4.26 -11.01
N ILE A 102 2.55 3.63 -12.20
CA ILE A 102 3.57 2.67 -12.63
C ILE A 102 5.00 3.24 -12.47
N PRO A 103 5.33 4.45 -12.93
CA PRO A 103 6.68 4.99 -12.80
C PRO A 103 7.13 5.18 -11.34
N LEU A 104 6.18 5.28 -10.39
CA LEU A 104 6.48 5.48 -8.98
C LEU A 104 6.97 4.19 -8.30
N PHE A 105 6.49 3.03 -8.74
CA PHE A 105 6.71 1.73 -8.07
C PHE A 105 7.57 0.76 -8.87
N MET A 106 7.51 0.79 -10.20
CA MET A 106 8.22 -0.19 -11.05
C MET A 106 9.72 -0.26 -10.81
N PRO A 107 10.47 0.86 -10.65
CA PRO A 107 11.90 0.77 -10.37
C PRO A 107 12.21 0.01 -9.08
N THR A 108 11.41 0.20 -8.03
CA THR A 108 11.57 -0.50 -6.75
C THR A 108 11.22 -1.98 -6.88
N LEU A 109 10.13 -2.32 -7.58
CA LEU A 109 9.74 -3.71 -7.84
C LEU A 109 10.84 -4.47 -8.61
N LEU A 110 11.36 -3.88 -9.69
CA LEU A 110 12.45 -4.46 -10.47
C LEU A 110 13.71 -4.65 -9.61
N GLY A 111 14.03 -3.66 -8.76
CA GLY A 111 15.13 -3.77 -7.81
C GLY A 111 14.96 -4.93 -6.83
N ILE A 112 13.76 -5.15 -6.30
CA ILE A 112 13.45 -6.28 -5.41
C ILE A 112 13.63 -7.61 -6.15
N CYS A 113 13.12 -7.74 -7.37
CA CYS A 113 13.29 -8.95 -8.18
C CYS A 113 14.77 -9.26 -8.49
N ALA A 114 15.62 -8.24 -8.58
CA ALA A 114 17.05 -8.40 -8.79
C ALA A 114 17.82 -8.76 -7.51
N ARG A 115 17.28 -8.48 -6.32
CA ARG A 115 17.90 -8.89 -5.05
C ARG A 115 17.74 -10.40 -4.89
N SER A 116 18.85 -11.11 -4.75
CA SER A 116 18.87 -12.53 -4.39
C SER A 116 18.50 -12.72 -2.92
N ASN A 117 17.28 -12.39 -2.53
CA ASN A 117 16.78 -12.70 -1.20
C ASN A 117 16.48 -14.20 -1.17
N LYS A 118 17.35 -15.00 -0.54
CA LYS A 118 17.08 -16.42 -0.26
C LYS A 118 15.76 -16.50 0.51
N VAL A 119 14.70 -16.96 -0.14
CA VAL A 119 13.46 -17.34 0.54
C VAL A 119 13.80 -18.53 1.42
N PHE A 120 14.00 -18.29 2.73
CA PHE A 120 14.13 -19.37 3.69
C PHE A 120 12.74 -19.94 3.95
N THR A 121 12.31 -20.89 3.11
CA THR A 121 11.15 -21.71 3.43
C THR A 121 11.54 -22.66 4.57
N ARG A 122 11.10 -22.40 5.80
CA ARG A 122 11.01 -23.46 6.81
C ARG A 122 9.94 -24.45 6.30
N ARG A 123 10.38 -25.64 5.91
CA ARG A 123 9.53 -26.82 5.78
C ARG A 123 9.39 -27.48 7.14
#